data_AF-A0A226MEC2-F1
#
_entry.id   AF-A0A226MEC2-F1
#
_cell.length_a   1.000
_cell.length_b   1.000
_cell.length_c   1.000
_cell.angle_alpha   90.00
_cell.angle_beta   90.00
_cell.angle_gamma   90.00
#
_symmetry.space_group_name_H-M   'P 1'
#
loop_
_entity.id
_entity.type
_entity.pdbx_description
1 polymer ?
#
loop_
_entity_poly.entity_id
_entity_poly.type
_entity_poly.pdbx_seq_one_letter_code
_entity_poly.pdbx_strand_id
1 'polypeptide(L)'
;MTVVSENFVVFFVQLTPFYPVDYRIEVGSTCGDGIVQDGEECDDGNAVVTDDCIRCRRAYCGDGYRHEGVEDCDGKDFGYLTCRTYLPGSYGKLRCTSYCYIDSTQCRYFT
;
A
#
# COMPACT_ATOMS: atom_id res chain seq x y z
N MET A 1 7.53 -62.06 -17.84
CA MET A 1 7.27 -62.85 -16.62
C MET A 1 8.27 -62.40 -15.58
N THR A 2 7.76 -62.04 -14.41
CA THR A 2 8.37 -61.46 -13.19
C THR A 2 9.66 -62.17 -12.76
N VAL A 3 10.66 -61.54 -12.13
CA VAL A 3 10.64 -60.96 -10.76
C VAL A 3 11.87 -60.05 -10.53
N VAL A 4 11.73 -58.93 -9.81
CA VAL A 4 12.83 -58.39 -8.99
C VAL A 4 12.28 -58.05 -7.61
N SER A 5 12.60 -58.91 -6.65
CA SER A 5 12.35 -58.76 -5.23
C SER A 5 13.68 -58.60 -4.51
N GLU A 6 13.65 -57.77 -3.46
CA GLU A 6 14.62 -57.66 -2.36
C GLU A 6 15.92 -56.86 -2.59
N ASN A 7 15.83 -55.58 -2.20
CA ASN A 7 16.71 -54.94 -1.22
C ASN A 7 18.24 -55.12 -1.36
N PHE A 8 18.90 -54.19 -2.06
CA PHE A 8 20.17 -53.64 -1.59
C PHE A 8 20.39 -52.21 -2.12
N VAL A 9 20.53 -51.26 -1.20
CA VAL A 9 20.71 -49.83 -1.46
C VAL A 9 22.19 -49.57 -1.78
N VAL A 10 22.48 -49.00 -2.96
CA VAL A 10 23.71 -48.22 -3.16
C VAL A 10 23.36 -46.92 -3.86
N PHE A 11 23.42 -45.87 -3.04
CA PHE A 11 23.14 -44.47 -3.30
C PHE A 11 24.22 -43.90 -4.24
N PHE A 12 23.81 -43.33 -5.39
CA PHE A 12 24.43 -42.22 -6.15
C PHE A 12 23.78 -42.17 -7.55
N VAL A 13 22.48 -41.87 -7.58
CA VAL A 13 21.75 -41.48 -8.80
C VAL A 13 21.07 -40.17 -8.44
N GLN A 14 21.22 -39.13 -9.26
CA GLN A 14 20.68 -37.78 -9.03
C GLN A 14 19.21 -37.84 -8.57
N LEU A 15 19.01 -37.61 -7.28
CA LEU A 15 17.69 -37.49 -6.64
C LEU A 15 17.28 -36.02 -6.66
N THR A 16 16.85 -35.53 -7.82
CA THR A 16 15.82 -34.50 -7.84
C THR A 16 14.77 -34.95 -8.85
N PRO A 17 13.51 -35.15 -8.43
CA PRO A 17 12.43 -35.25 -9.40
C PRO A 17 12.45 -33.95 -10.20
N PHE A 18 12.52 -34.05 -11.52
CA PHE A 18 12.10 -32.97 -12.39
C PHE A 18 10.61 -32.78 -12.12
N TYR A 19 10.27 -31.89 -11.20
CA TYR A 19 8.91 -31.39 -11.10
C TYR A 19 8.70 -30.52 -12.34
N PRO A 20 7.81 -30.89 -13.28
CA PRO A 20 7.25 -29.87 -14.16
C PRO A 20 6.38 -29.00 -13.25
N VAL A 21 7.00 -28.02 -12.59
CA VAL A 21 6.23 -26.93 -11.99
C VAL A 21 5.70 -26.11 -13.15
N ASP A 22 4.58 -26.57 -13.71
CA ASP A 22 3.54 -25.67 -14.19
C ASP A 22 2.90 -25.03 -12.93
N TYR A 23 3.73 -24.40 -12.11
CA TYR A 23 3.26 -23.41 -11.16
C TYR A 23 3.09 -22.17 -12.03
N ARG A 24 1.92 -22.06 -12.66
CA ARG A 24 1.28 -20.76 -12.63
C ARG A 24 1.12 -20.41 -11.16
N ILE A 25 2.18 -19.83 -10.56
CA ILE A 25 1.89 -18.78 -9.60
C ILE A 25 1.12 -17.82 -10.48
N GLU A 26 -0.19 -17.77 -10.32
CA GLU A 26 -0.75 -16.45 -10.32
C GLU A 26 -0.10 -15.75 -9.13
N VAL A 27 1.12 -15.22 -9.33
CA VAL A 27 1.54 -14.09 -8.52
C VAL A 27 0.64 -13.00 -9.04
N GLY A 28 -0.62 -12.98 -8.56
CA GLY A 28 -1.37 -11.76 -8.61
C GLY A 28 -0.50 -10.76 -7.90
N SER A 29 -0.11 -9.69 -8.59
CA SER A 29 0.63 -8.58 -7.99
C SER A 29 -0.12 -8.19 -6.73
N THR A 30 0.44 -8.52 -5.57
CA THR A 30 -0.25 -8.35 -4.30
C THR A 30 0.41 -7.19 -3.60
N CYS A 31 -0.21 -6.04 -3.78
CA CYS A 31 0.25 -4.84 -3.14
C CYS A 31 0.32 -4.99 -1.61
N GLY A 32 1.47 -4.66 -1.05
CA GLY A 32 1.78 -4.73 0.38
C GLY A 32 2.42 -6.05 0.81
N ASP A 33 3.00 -6.83 -0.12
CA ASP A 33 3.71 -8.07 0.20
C ASP A 33 5.22 -7.86 0.45
N GLY A 34 5.70 -6.64 0.26
CA GLY A 34 7.08 -6.20 0.47
C GLY A 34 7.98 -6.41 -0.74
N ILE A 35 7.43 -6.82 -1.88
CA ILE A 35 8.17 -7.11 -3.11
C ILE A 35 7.57 -6.26 -4.23
N VAL A 36 8.35 -5.32 -4.77
CA VAL A 36 7.90 -4.55 -5.95
C VAL A 36 7.80 -5.47 -7.18
N GLN A 37 6.60 -5.62 -7.72
CA GLN A 37 6.30 -6.47 -8.87
C GLN A 37 5.99 -5.66 -10.14
N ASP A 38 5.83 -6.35 -11.27
CA ASP A 38 5.46 -5.71 -12.54
C ASP A 38 4.08 -5.03 -12.43
N GLY A 39 4.06 -3.70 -12.57
CA GLY A 39 2.85 -2.87 -12.48
C GLY A 39 2.77 -2.03 -11.21
N GLU A 40 3.66 -2.26 -10.24
CA GLU A 40 3.76 -1.48 -9.00
C GLU A 40 4.85 -0.41 -9.12
N GLU A 41 4.59 0.78 -8.57
CA GLU A 41 5.61 1.85 -8.47
C GLU A 41 6.38 1.81 -7.14
N CYS A 42 5.78 1.16 -6.13
CA CYS A 42 6.28 0.94 -4.79
C CYS A 42 5.57 -0.27 -4.16
N ASP A 43 6.20 -0.88 -3.16
CA ASP A 43 5.59 -1.81 -2.21
C ASP A 43 6.40 -1.69 -0.91
N ASP A 44 5.74 -1.30 0.18
CA ASP A 44 6.35 -1.08 1.49
C ASP A 44 5.98 -2.17 2.53
N GLY A 45 5.40 -3.27 2.05
CA GLY A 45 5.10 -4.45 2.85
C GLY A 45 3.89 -4.30 3.77
N ASN A 46 3.01 -3.33 3.52
CA ASN A 46 1.78 -3.18 4.29
C ASN A 46 0.62 -2.63 3.42
N ALA A 47 -0.58 -2.54 4.00
CA ALA A 47 -1.80 -2.09 3.32
C ALA A 47 -2.31 -0.72 3.81
N VAL A 48 -1.46 0.03 4.50
CA VAL A 48 -1.75 1.39 4.93
C VAL A 48 -1.74 2.29 3.69
N VAL A 49 -2.64 3.26 3.67
CA VAL A 49 -2.86 4.15 2.52
C VAL A 49 -2.63 5.61 2.90
N THR A 50 -2.03 5.83 4.05
CA THR A 50 -1.76 7.16 4.62
C THR A 50 -0.25 7.36 4.79
N ASP A 51 0.55 6.58 4.08
CA ASP A 51 2.01 6.62 4.01
C ASP A 51 2.48 6.87 2.56
N ASP A 52 3.76 6.63 2.29
CA ASP A 52 4.40 6.89 1.01
C ASP A 52 3.93 5.96 -0.13
N CYS A 53 3.25 4.84 0.17
CA CYS A 53 2.88 3.82 -0.83
C CYS A 53 1.39 3.48 -0.84
N ILE A 54 0.62 4.26 -1.60
CA ILE A 54 -0.83 4.13 -1.66
C ILE A 54 -1.22 3.21 -2.81
N ARG A 55 -1.72 2.02 -2.47
CA ARG A 55 -2.22 1.04 -3.45
C ARG A 55 -1.15 0.76 -4.54
N CYS A 56 0.10 0.66 -4.10
CA CYS A 56 1.28 0.40 -4.91
C CYS A 56 1.61 1.46 -5.95
N ARG A 57 1.18 2.69 -5.66
CA ARG A 57 1.64 3.91 -6.32
C ARG A 57 2.22 4.85 -5.29
N ARG A 58 3.20 5.66 -5.70
CA ARG A 58 3.75 6.66 -4.79
C ARG A 58 2.68 7.66 -4.40
N ALA A 59 2.59 7.96 -3.11
CA ALA A 59 1.69 8.98 -2.59
C ALA A 59 1.98 10.34 -3.23
N TYR A 60 0.92 11.11 -3.52
CA TYR A 60 1.03 12.47 -4.00
C TYR A 60 -0.18 13.31 -3.62
N CYS A 61 0.04 14.62 -3.45
CA CYS A 61 -1.01 15.57 -3.17
C CYS A 61 -2.15 15.56 -4.22
N GLY A 62 -3.35 15.23 -3.77
CA GLY A 62 -4.57 15.05 -4.55
C GLY A 62 -4.84 13.61 -5.01
N ASP A 63 -4.24 12.60 -4.37
CA ASP A 63 -4.46 11.18 -4.70
C ASP A 63 -5.66 10.55 -3.99
N GLY A 64 -6.26 11.28 -3.05
CA GLY A 64 -7.44 10.92 -2.28
C GLY A 64 -7.18 10.48 -0.85
N TYR A 65 -5.92 10.38 -0.41
CA TYR A 65 -5.57 9.98 0.96
C TYR A 65 -4.51 10.89 1.55
N ARG A 66 -4.75 11.36 2.78
CA ARG A 66 -3.76 12.21 3.45
C ARG A 66 -2.52 11.41 3.85
N HIS A 67 -1.37 11.79 3.30
CA HIS A 67 -0.07 11.27 3.71
C HIS A 67 0.37 11.85 5.07
N GLU A 68 0.26 11.05 6.13
CA GLU A 68 0.45 11.53 7.51
C GLU A 68 1.89 11.99 7.79
N GLY A 69 2.02 13.21 8.30
CA GLY A 69 3.31 13.80 8.66
C GLY A 69 4.08 14.42 7.50
N VAL A 70 3.60 14.26 6.26
CA VAL A 70 4.18 14.90 5.06
C VAL A 70 3.26 15.99 4.51
N GLU A 71 1.95 15.79 4.57
CA GLU A 71 0.99 16.80 4.15
C GLU A 71 -0.12 17.03 5.20
N ASP A 72 -0.75 18.20 5.15
CA ASP A 72 -1.78 18.56 6.13
C ASP A 72 -3.19 18.07 5.72
N CYS A 73 -3.41 17.87 4.41
CA CYS A 73 -4.67 17.46 3.81
C CYS A 73 -4.44 16.89 2.40
N ASP A 74 -5.38 16.11 1.87
CA ASP A 74 -5.39 15.64 0.48
C ASP A 74 -6.74 15.99 -0.18
N GLY A 75 -6.79 17.15 -0.86
CA GLY A 75 -7.99 17.63 -1.55
C GLY A 75 -9.20 17.83 -0.63
N LYS A 76 -9.95 16.75 -0.37
CA LYS A 76 -11.11 16.72 0.55
C LYS A 76 -10.84 15.95 1.84
N ASP A 77 -9.76 15.18 1.91
CA ASP A 77 -9.34 14.53 3.14
C ASP A 77 -8.58 15.54 4.01
N PHE A 78 -9.08 15.77 5.21
CA PHE A 78 -8.46 16.63 6.21
C PHE A 78 -8.05 15.83 7.46
N GLY A 79 -8.11 14.49 7.39
CA GLY A 79 -8.02 13.56 8.51
C GLY A 79 -8.70 14.08 9.77
N TYR A 80 -10.02 14.25 9.64
CA TYR A 80 -10.95 14.69 10.69
C TYR A 80 -10.85 16.17 11.11
N LEU A 81 -9.97 16.95 10.50
CA LEU A 81 -9.91 18.39 10.76
C LEU A 81 -11.12 19.11 10.14
N THR A 82 -11.62 20.07 10.91
CA THR A 82 -12.67 21.01 10.53
C THR A 82 -12.24 22.38 11.01
N CYS A 83 -12.90 23.46 10.58
CA CYS A 83 -12.64 24.78 11.15
C CYS A 83 -12.68 24.77 12.69
N ARG A 84 -13.65 24.08 13.28
CA ARG A 84 -13.81 24.01 14.74
C ARG A 84 -12.64 23.33 15.44
N THR A 85 -12.08 22.28 14.86
CA THR A 85 -10.99 21.50 15.47
C THR A 85 -9.61 22.11 15.17
N TYR A 86 -9.45 22.69 13.98
CA TYR A 86 -8.21 23.37 13.57
C TYR A 86 -8.05 24.76 14.20
N LEU A 87 -9.16 25.52 14.29
CA LEU A 87 -9.24 26.83 14.94
C LEU A 87 -10.40 26.82 15.96
N PRO A 88 -10.12 26.48 17.24
CA PRO A 88 -11.14 26.34 18.27
C PRO A 88 -12.06 27.56 18.38
N GLY A 89 -13.37 27.32 18.35
CA GLY A 89 -14.40 28.37 18.39
C GLY A 89 -14.78 28.94 17.02
N SER A 90 -14.14 28.50 15.93
CA SER A 90 -14.52 28.88 14.58
C SER A 90 -15.52 27.90 13.93
N TYR A 91 -16.18 28.37 12.88
CA TYR A 91 -17.05 27.60 11.99
C TYR A 91 -16.70 27.90 10.53
N GLY A 92 -17.25 27.13 9.60
CA GLY A 92 -16.98 27.30 8.16
C GLY A 92 -16.46 26.03 7.53
N LYS A 93 -15.69 26.18 6.45
CA LYS A 93 -15.09 25.07 5.70
C LYS A 93 -13.58 25.27 5.60
N LEU A 94 -12.81 24.21 5.86
CA LEU A 94 -11.40 24.19 5.51
C LEU A 94 -11.25 23.97 4.00
N ARG A 95 -10.19 24.51 3.44
CA ARG A 95 -9.76 24.21 2.07
C ARG A 95 -8.40 23.53 2.12
N CYS A 96 -8.19 22.64 1.17
CA CYS A 96 -6.86 22.11 0.89
C CYS A 96 -6.30 22.86 -0.31
N THR A 97 -5.08 23.37 -0.20
CA THR A 97 -4.37 24.01 -1.32
C THR A 97 -3.84 22.95 -2.30
N SER A 98 -3.41 23.36 -3.50
CA SER A 98 -2.75 22.45 -4.46
C SER A 98 -1.36 21.98 -4.00
N TYR A 99 -0.85 22.51 -2.89
CA TYR A 99 0.39 22.12 -2.25
C TYR A 99 0.12 21.31 -0.97
N CYS A 100 -1.13 20.87 -0.75
CA CYS A 100 -1.58 20.07 0.39
C CYS A 100 -1.31 20.67 1.78
N TYR A 101 -1.34 22.01 1.83
CA TYR A 101 -1.46 22.78 3.07
C TYR A 101 -2.92 23.13 3.37
N ILE A 102 -3.26 23.16 4.66
CA ILE A 102 -4.56 23.63 5.13
C ILE A 102 -4.67 25.15 4.93
N ASP A 103 -5.74 25.57 4.25
CA ASP A 103 -6.17 26.96 4.12
C ASP A 103 -7.43 27.18 4.97
N SER A 104 -7.27 27.94 6.06
CA SER A 104 -8.31 28.28 7.03
C SER A 104 -8.98 29.63 6.77
N THR A 105 -8.71 30.29 5.63
CA THR A 105 -9.27 31.62 5.30
C THR A 105 -10.80 31.65 5.22
N GLN A 106 -11.43 30.50 5.02
CA GLN A 106 -12.89 30.35 5.02
C GLN A 106 -13.48 29.98 6.40
N CYS A 107 -12.65 29.84 7.43
CA CYS A 107 -13.10 29.74 8.81
C CYS A 107 -13.45 31.13 9.37
N ARG A 108 -14.50 31.19 10.20
CA ARG A 108 -15.03 32.42 10.78
C ARG A 108 -15.35 32.22 12.25
N TYR A 109 -15.29 33.30 13.02
CA TYR A 109 -15.72 33.32 14.42
C TYR A 109 -17.09 33.98 14.56
N PHE A 110 -17.79 33.70 15.66
CA PHE A 110 -18.98 34.46 16.03
C PHE A 110 -18.53 35.88 16.42
N THR A 111 -19.12 36.88 15.79
CA THR A 111 -18.93 38.30 16.13
C THR A 111 -19.97 38.76 17.13
#